data_AF-A0A965QUQ6-F1
#
_entry.id   AF-A0A965QUQ6-F1
#
_cell.length_a   1.000
_cell.length_b   1.000
_cell.length_c   1.000
_cell.angle_alpha   90.00
_cell.angle_beta   90.00
_cell.angle_gamma   90.00
#
_symmetry.space_group_name_H-M   'P 1'
#
loop_
_entity.id
_entity.type
_entity.pdbx_description
1 polymer ?
#
loop_
_entity_poly.entity_id
_entity_poly.type
_entity_poly.pdbx_seq_one_letter_code
_entity_poly.pdbx_strand_id
1 'polypeptide(L)'
;MVPYDETIPGTDVTFRMIPVPGGTFRMGSPADEEGRTAAEGPTFTVRVEPFWMGRCEVTWAEYRRYMAACDLFKALEAASLRPVTAANEADAVTAPSNLYDPTTTFTHGDDPALPAATMTQFAARQYTKWLSGLTGRFYRLPAEAEWEHACRAGSDLPWHAADSADVLADFAWFAANADDTTHTVGSRKPNAWGLHDMHGNVAEWVVDELAAGGYARQAALDQPVAATDTVEWPQKLYPRVLRGGAYYDEAAECRSAARRGSRDAGGTPQDPDWKDVDPNLPKSPWWYTEEPALGVGMRVVRPLAEPPVAVRRRWWDADTDGIRADSADRILQGRGARGIVDPDLPAAAKAAGLGE
;
A
#
# COMPACT_ATOMS: atom_id res chain seq x y z
N MET A 1 19.68 -4.97 12.54
CA MET A 1 18.48 -5.65 11.98
C MET A 1 18.96 -6.64 10.94
N VAL A 2 18.27 -7.77 10.76
CA VAL A 2 18.57 -8.76 9.71
C VAL A 2 17.31 -9.03 8.87
N PRO A 3 17.45 -9.48 7.61
CA PRO A 3 16.31 -9.96 6.83
C PRO A 3 15.64 -11.15 7.53
N TYR A 4 14.34 -11.27 7.37
CA TYR A 4 13.58 -12.42 7.85
C TYR A 4 12.43 -12.74 6.90
N ASP A 5 12.00 -14.00 6.91
CA ASP A 5 10.79 -14.45 6.22
C ASP A 5 9.67 -14.57 7.26
N GLU A 6 8.46 -14.13 6.90
CA GLU A 6 7.24 -14.23 7.72
C GLU A 6 6.23 -15.09 6.99
N THR A 7 5.74 -16.14 7.64
CA THR A 7 4.64 -16.95 7.13
C THR A 7 3.33 -16.42 7.69
N ILE A 8 2.36 -16.14 6.82
CA ILE A 8 1.03 -15.70 7.24
C ILE A 8 0.39 -16.82 8.10
N PRO A 9 0.09 -16.55 9.39
CA PRO A 9 -0.41 -17.58 10.30
C PRO A 9 -1.67 -18.26 9.79
N GLY A 10 -1.69 -19.60 9.87
CA GLY A 10 -2.77 -20.42 9.33
C GLY A 10 -2.61 -20.79 7.85
N THR A 11 -1.51 -20.39 7.20
CA THR A 11 -1.26 -20.68 5.78
C THR A 11 0.20 -21.12 5.55
N ASP A 12 0.52 -21.48 4.31
CA ASP A 12 1.88 -21.72 3.82
C ASP A 12 2.48 -20.50 3.08
N VAL A 13 1.73 -19.41 2.95
CA VAL A 13 2.17 -18.20 2.23
C VAL A 13 3.19 -17.45 3.05
N THR A 14 4.34 -17.17 2.44
CA THR A 14 5.49 -16.54 3.10
C THR A 14 5.95 -15.33 2.30
N PHE A 15 6.30 -14.25 2.99
CA PHE A 15 6.91 -13.06 2.41
C PHE A 15 8.19 -12.68 3.13
N ARG A 16 9.10 -12.00 2.44
CA ARG A 16 10.42 -11.62 2.97
C ARG A 16 10.47 -10.14 3.32
N MET A 17 11.02 -9.84 4.50
CA MET A 17 11.21 -8.48 5.00
C MET A 17 12.71 -8.13 5.01
N ILE A 18 13.06 -7.01 4.38
CA ILE A 18 14.42 -6.50 4.23
C ILE A 18 14.65 -5.35 5.21
N PRO A 19 15.76 -5.35 5.98
CA PRO A 19 16.08 -4.25 6.88
C PRO A 19 16.51 -3.01 6.07
N VAL A 20 15.81 -1.91 6.29
CA VAL A 20 16.14 -0.59 5.74
C VAL A 20 16.88 0.20 6.82
N PRO A 21 18.16 0.57 6.61
CA PRO A 21 18.91 1.33 7.60
C PRO A 21 18.27 2.71 7.78
N GLY A 22 18.21 3.19 9.01
CA GLY A 22 17.86 4.59 9.28
C GLY A 22 18.95 5.53 8.79
N GLY A 23 18.63 6.82 8.71
CA GLY A 23 19.57 7.82 8.25
C GLY A 23 18.89 9.15 7.94
N THR A 24 19.65 10.04 7.32
CA THR A 24 19.15 11.33 6.86
C THR A 24 19.36 11.43 5.36
N PHE A 25 18.34 11.86 4.62
CA PHE A 25 18.45 12.08 3.17
C PHE A 25 17.70 13.34 2.73
N ARG A 26 17.95 13.76 1.49
CA ARG A 26 17.25 14.87 0.84
C ARG A 26 16.03 14.32 0.10
N MET A 27 14.84 14.66 0.58
CA MET A 27 13.58 14.25 -0.03
C MET A 27 13.19 15.20 -1.17
N GLY A 28 12.64 14.64 -2.25
CA GLY A 28 12.24 15.35 -3.46
C GLY A 28 13.35 15.46 -4.51
N SER A 29 13.07 16.18 -5.59
CA SER A 29 13.98 16.37 -6.74
C SER A 29 14.46 17.83 -6.88
N PRO A 30 15.72 18.07 -7.31
CA PRO A 30 16.23 19.41 -7.56
C PRO A 30 15.49 20.08 -8.72
N ALA A 31 15.62 21.40 -8.83
CA ALA A 31 14.73 22.20 -9.67
C ALA A 31 14.87 21.92 -11.18
N ASP A 32 16.01 21.38 -11.57
CA ASP A 32 16.50 21.08 -12.90
C ASP A 32 16.50 19.57 -13.24
N GLU A 33 16.03 18.70 -12.35
CA GLU A 33 15.86 17.28 -12.66
C GLU A 33 14.85 17.09 -13.80
N GLU A 34 15.26 16.40 -14.87
CA GLU A 34 14.41 16.14 -16.02
C GLU A 34 13.19 15.28 -15.63
N GLY A 35 12.03 15.60 -16.22
CA GLY A 35 10.78 14.88 -15.96
C GLY A 35 10.13 15.18 -14.60
N ARG A 36 10.71 16.07 -13.78
CA ARG A 36 10.12 16.46 -12.49
C ARG A 36 8.81 17.22 -12.63
N THR A 37 7.96 17.07 -11.62
CA THR A 37 6.75 17.87 -11.43
C THR A 37 6.89 18.85 -10.27
N ALA A 38 5.98 19.83 -10.19
CA ALA A 38 5.95 20.79 -9.09
C ALA A 38 5.67 20.15 -7.71
N ALA A 39 5.07 18.94 -7.68
CA ALA A 39 4.75 18.25 -6.43
C ALA A 39 5.99 17.68 -5.72
N GLU A 40 7.13 17.59 -6.40
CA GLU A 40 8.35 16.94 -5.91
C GLU A 40 9.28 17.90 -5.15
N GLY A 41 8.91 19.17 -5.04
CA GLY A 41 9.69 20.18 -4.33
C GLY A 41 8.82 21.08 -3.45
N PRO A 42 9.46 22.02 -2.72
CA PRO A 42 10.90 22.18 -2.56
C PRO A 42 11.54 20.99 -1.82
N THR A 43 12.83 20.73 -2.07
CA THR A 43 13.53 19.64 -1.37
C THR A 43 13.79 20.00 0.09
N PHE A 44 13.77 19.00 0.96
CA PHE A 44 14.03 19.19 2.40
C PHE A 44 14.72 17.97 2.99
N THR A 45 15.35 18.15 4.15
CA THR A 45 16.13 17.11 4.82
C THR A 45 15.23 16.36 5.81
N VAL A 46 15.15 15.04 5.67
CA VAL A 46 14.35 14.16 6.54
C VAL A 46 15.24 13.13 7.22
N ARG A 47 14.95 12.82 8.49
CA ARG A 47 15.53 11.73 9.27
C ARG A 47 14.55 10.57 9.33
N VAL A 48 14.98 9.41 8.86
CA VAL A 48 14.22 8.15 8.85
C VAL A 48 14.82 7.22 9.89
N GLU A 49 13.97 6.69 10.78
CA GLU A 49 14.38 5.66 11.74
C GLU A 49 14.48 4.29 11.04
N PRO A 50 15.33 3.37 11.51
CA PRO A 50 15.44 2.03 10.92
C PRO A 50 14.11 1.25 10.97
N PHE A 51 13.82 0.51 9.91
CA PHE A 51 12.62 -0.32 9.77
C PHE A 51 12.88 -1.54 8.88
N TRP A 52 11.88 -2.39 8.71
CA TRP A 52 11.85 -3.43 7.68
C TRP A 52 10.79 -3.12 6.64
N MET A 53 11.08 -3.43 5.38
CA MET A 53 10.15 -3.30 4.26
C MET A 53 10.04 -4.63 3.51
N GLY A 54 8.86 -4.94 2.96
CA GLY A 54 8.68 -6.10 2.08
C GLY A 54 9.68 -6.08 0.93
N ARG A 55 10.34 -7.22 0.65
CA ARG A 55 11.31 -7.36 -0.45
C ARG A 55 10.70 -6.95 -1.79
N CYS A 56 9.44 -7.29 -1.98
CA CYS A 56 8.61 -7.03 -3.15
C CYS A 56 7.27 -6.39 -2.70
N GLU A 57 6.46 -5.97 -3.66
CA GLU A 57 5.05 -5.66 -3.42
C GLU A 57 4.32 -6.87 -2.82
N VAL A 58 3.21 -6.61 -2.13
CA VAL A 58 2.31 -7.68 -1.66
C VAL A 58 1.77 -8.42 -2.87
N THR A 59 1.91 -9.74 -2.89
CA THR A 59 1.49 -10.60 -4.00
C THR A 59 0.01 -10.99 -3.93
N TRP A 60 -0.55 -11.50 -5.04
CA TRP A 60 -1.88 -12.11 -5.01
C TRP A 60 -1.97 -13.32 -4.07
N ALA A 61 -0.90 -14.10 -3.90
CA ALA A 61 -0.83 -15.19 -2.92
C ALA A 61 -1.12 -14.70 -1.49
N GLU A 62 -0.56 -13.54 -1.14
CA GLU A 62 -0.73 -12.90 0.16
C GLU A 62 -2.09 -12.23 0.30
N TYR A 63 -2.47 -11.37 -0.65
CA TYR A 63 -3.66 -10.55 -0.54
C TYR A 63 -4.96 -11.38 -0.57
N ARG A 64 -4.98 -12.50 -1.30
CA ARG A 64 -6.13 -13.44 -1.31
C ARG A 64 -6.44 -14.01 0.07
N ARG A 65 -5.47 -14.11 0.98
CA ARG A 65 -5.71 -14.56 2.36
C ARG A 65 -6.52 -13.55 3.16
N TYR A 66 -6.30 -12.26 2.93
CA TYR A 66 -7.13 -11.20 3.48
C TYR A 66 -8.51 -11.16 2.83
N MET A 67 -8.62 -11.37 1.51
CA MET A 67 -9.93 -11.45 0.84
C MET A 67 -10.80 -12.58 1.45
N ALA A 68 -10.21 -13.75 1.69
CA ALA A 68 -10.88 -14.89 2.31
C ALA A 68 -11.33 -14.61 3.77
N ALA A 69 -10.79 -13.58 4.43
CA ALA A 69 -11.18 -13.23 5.79
C ALA A 69 -12.67 -12.82 5.90
N CYS A 70 -13.29 -12.35 4.81
CA CYS A 70 -14.71 -11.99 4.83
C CYS A 70 -15.61 -13.19 5.11
N ASP A 71 -15.38 -14.31 4.42
CA ASP A 71 -16.16 -15.54 4.62
C ASP A 71 -15.88 -16.13 6.00
N LEU A 72 -14.62 -16.09 6.46
CA LEU A 72 -14.26 -16.48 7.82
C LEU A 72 -14.99 -15.65 8.89
N PHE A 73 -15.03 -14.33 8.74
CA PHE A 73 -15.70 -13.44 9.68
C PHE A 73 -17.20 -13.70 9.73
N LYS A 74 -17.85 -13.89 8.58
CA LYS A 74 -19.27 -14.26 8.51
C LYS A 74 -19.54 -15.61 9.16
N ALA A 75 -18.67 -16.60 8.94
CA ALA A 75 -18.81 -17.92 9.54
C ALA A 75 -18.66 -17.89 11.07
N LEU A 76 -17.69 -17.12 11.59
CA LEU A 76 -17.50 -16.90 13.02
C LEU A 76 -18.70 -16.19 13.64
N GLU A 77 -19.20 -15.14 13.00
CA GLU A 77 -20.40 -14.42 13.44
C GLU A 77 -21.63 -15.33 13.49
N ALA A 78 -21.87 -16.12 12.43
CA ALA A 78 -22.97 -17.08 12.39
C ALA A 78 -22.86 -18.16 13.48
N ALA A 79 -21.64 -18.56 13.83
CA ALA A 79 -21.36 -19.48 14.93
C ALA A 79 -21.36 -18.81 16.31
N SER A 80 -21.61 -17.49 16.41
CA SER A 80 -21.48 -16.70 17.64
C SER A 80 -20.09 -16.81 18.31
N LEU A 81 -19.06 -17.01 17.50
CA LEU A 81 -17.66 -17.09 17.91
C LEU A 81 -16.96 -15.75 17.68
N ARG A 82 -16.14 -15.32 18.64
CA ARG A 82 -15.34 -14.08 18.56
C ARG A 82 -16.16 -12.85 18.12
N PRO A 83 -17.29 -12.56 18.79
CA PRO A 83 -18.19 -11.49 18.34
C PRO A 83 -17.50 -10.13 18.36
N VAL A 84 -17.81 -9.33 17.34
CA VAL A 84 -17.51 -7.90 17.37
C VAL A 84 -18.55 -7.23 18.28
N THR A 85 -18.07 -6.47 19.26
CA THR A 85 -18.85 -5.79 20.29
C THR A 85 -18.42 -4.33 20.34
N ALA A 86 -19.23 -3.46 20.96
CA ALA A 86 -18.87 -2.06 21.15
C ALA A 86 -17.52 -1.86 21.87
N ALA A 87 -17.09 -2.85 22.68
CA ALA A 87 -15.81 -2.79 23.41
C ALA A 87 -14.59 -3.07 22.53
N ASN A 88 -14.73 -3.86 21.45
CA ASN A 88 -13.61 -4.29 20.59
C ASN A 88 -13.76 -3.87 19.12
N GLU A 89 -14.86 -3.20 18.75
CA GLU A 89 -15.16 -2.77 17.37
C GLU A 89 -14.03 -1.94 16.74
N ALA A 90 -13.36 -1.10 17.53
CA ALA A 90 -12.27 -0.28 17.05
C ALA A 90 -11.02 -1.10 16.65
N ASP A 91 -10.85 -2.30 17.21
CA ASP A 91 -9.76 -3.22 16.85
C ASP A 91 -10.14 -4.15 15.71
N ALA A 92 -11.43 -4.18 15.34
CA ALA A 92 -11.91 -5.03 14.28
C ALA A 92 -11.35 -4.61 12.91
N VAL A 93 -11.12 -5.63 12.08
CA VAL A 93 -10.70 -5.51 10.69
C VAL A 93 -11.94 -5.60 9.84
N THR A 94 -12.07 -4.74 8.82
CA THR A 94 -13.08 -4.93 7.77
C THR A 94 -12.46 -5.71 6.62
N ALA A 95 -13.26 -6.57 5.98
CA ALA A 95 -12.84 -7.34 4.80
C ALA A 95 -13.89 -7.23 3.69
N PRO A 96 -13.47 -7.10 2.42
CA PRO A 96 -14.39 -7.04 1.28
C PRO A 96 -15.08 -8.38 1.06
N SER A 97 -16.32 -8.38 0.58
CA SER A 97 -16.93 -9.61 0.04
C SER A 97 -16.18 -10.12 -1.19
N ASN A 98 -16.42 -11.39 -1.53
CA ASN A 98 -15.95 -11.98 -2.78
C ASN A 98 -16.32 -11.09 -3.98
N LEU A 99 -15.41 -11.04 -4.95
CA LEU A 99 -15.61 -10.31 -6.19
C LEU A 99 -16.79 -10.93 -6.94
N TYR A 100 -17.78 -10.10 -7.29
CA TYR A 100 -18.91 -10.56 -8.09
C TYR A 100 -18.47 -10.87 -9.53
N ASP A 101 -17.66 -9.99 -10.11
CA ASP A 101 -16.97 -10.19 -11.38
C ASP A 101 -15.47 -9.96 -11.15
N PRO A 102 -14.64 -11.01 -11.26
CA PRO A 102 -13.21 -10.91 -11.02
C PRO A 102 -12.44 -10.40 -12.26
N THR A 103 -13.08 -10.24 -13.42
CA THR A 103 -12.42 -9.95 -14.70
C THR A 103 -11.60 -8.66 -14.64
N THR A 104 -12.18 -7.58 -14.11
CA THR A 104 -11.49 -6.29 -13.98
C THR A 104 -10.32 -6.36 -12.98
N THR A 105 -10.52 -7.03 -11.85
CA THR A 105 -9.48 -7.16 -10.81
C THR A 105 -8.28 -7.96 -11.28
N PHE A 106 -8.49 -8.97 -12.12
CA PHE A 106 -7.44 -9.84 -12.64
C PHE A 106 -7.18 -9.63 -14.13
N THR A 107 -7.46 -8.44 -14.65
CA THR A 107 -7.29 -8.16 -16.10
C THR A 107 -5.84 -8.33 -16.56
N HIS A 108 -4.87 -8.08 -15.69
CA HIS A 108 -3.42 -8.30 -15.93
C HIS A 108 -2.90 -9.64 -15.40
N GLY A 109 -3.81 -10.57 -15.08
CA GLY A 109 -3.50 -11.90 -14.57
C GLY A 109 -3.80 -12.07 -13.08
N ASP A 110 -3.88 -13.35 -12.70
CA ASP A 110 -4.29 -13.79 -11.38
C ASP A 110 -3.27 -14.76 -10.74
N ASP A 111 -2.07 -14.86 -11.36
CA ASP A 111 -0.97 -15.68 -10.89
C ASP A 111 -0.58 -15.26 -9.46
N PRO A 112 -0.45 -16.21 -8.50
CA PRO A 112 -0.13 -15.91 -7.12
C PRO A 112 1.16 -15.10 -6.91
N ALA A 113 2.10 -15.13 -7.85
CA ALA A 113 3.38 -14.43 -7.79
C ALA A 113 3.36 -13.03 -8.46
N LEU A 114 2.24 -12.63 -9.07
CA LEU A 114 2.03 -11.25 -9.51
C LEU A 114 1.76 -10.32 -8.31
N PRO A 115 2.08 -9.02 -8.43
CA PRO A 115 1.70 -8.05 -7.43
C PRO A 115 0.17 -8.00 -7.32
N ALA A 116 -0.35 -8.00 -6.10
CA ALA A 116 -1.74 -7.67 -5.88
C ALA A 116 -1.97 -6.19 -6.20
N ALA A 117 -2.97 -5.92 -7.02
CA ALA A 117 -3.31 -4.56 -7.43
C ALA A 117 -4.83 -4.30 -7.33
N THR A 118 -5.27 -3.12 -7.74
CA THR A 118 -6.69 -2.67 -7.82
C THR A 118 -7.35 -2.31 -6.48
N MET A 119 -6.66 -2.50 -5.35
CA MET A 119 -7.23 -2.16 -4.04
C MET A 119 -7.17 -0.66 -3.77
N THR A 120 -8.12 -0.18 -2.97
CA THR A 120 -8.03 1.17 -2.40
C THR A 120 -6.94 1.27 -1.35
N GLN A 121 -6.45 2.48 -1.11
CA GLN A 121 -5.54 2.74 0.02
C GLN A 121 -6.16 2.30 1.35
N PHE A 122 -7.48 2.45 1.52
CA PHE A 122 -8.18 1.97 2.72
C PHE A 122 -8.10 0.44 2.86
N ALA A 123 -8.35 -0.31 1.79
CA ALA A 123 -8.22 -1.76 1.81
C ALA A 123 -6.77 -2.21 2.07
N ALA A 124 -5.79 -1.53 1.49
CA ALA A 124 -4.38 -1.77 1.76
C ALA A 124 -4.05 -1.56 3.26
N ARG A 125 -4.60 -0.51 3.89
CA ARG A 125 -4.46 -0.26 5.33
C ARG A 125 -5.15 -1.36 6.16
N GLN A 126 -6.34 -1.81 5.77
CA GLN A 126 -7.02 -2.93 6.43
C GLN A 126 -6.28 -4.26 6.29
N TYR A 127 -5.66 -4.54 5.13
CA TYR A 127 -4.75 -5.67 4.96
C TYR A 127 -3.59 -5.61 5.98
N THR A 128 -2.96 -4.44 6.14
CA THR A 128 -1.87 -4.32 7.13
C THR A 128 -2.35 -4.46 8.58
N LYS A 129 -3.58 -4.01 8.90
CA LYS A 129 -4.22 -4.24 10.20
C LYS A 129 -4.48 -5.73 10.44
N TRP A 130 -5.01 -6.41 9.44
CA TRP A 130 -5.25 -7.86 9.44
C TRP A 130 -3.95 -8.65 9.67
N LEU A 131 -2.92 -8.37 8.88
CA LEU A 131 -1.61 -9.02 9.01
C LEU A 131 -1.00 -8.77 10.40
N SER A 132 -1.17 -7.55 10.93
CA SER A 132 -0.69 -7.20 12.27
C SER A 132 -1.40 -7.96 13.37
N GLY A 133 -2.73 -8.10 13.27
CA GLY A 133 -3.52 -8.90 14.20
C GLY A 133 -3.07 -10.35 14.19
N LEU A 134 -2.93 -10.96 13.01
CA LEU A 134 -2.54 -12.38 12.90
C LEU A 134 -1.13 -12.65 13.44
N THR A 135 -0.17 -11.79 13.12
CA THR A 135 1.24 -12.02 13.46
C THR A 135 1.63 -11.51 14.85
N GLY A 136 0.81 -10.63 15.44
CA GLY A 136 1.16 -9.91 16.66
C GLY A 136 2.26 -8.86 16.47
N ARG A 137 2.67 -8.58 15.22
CA ARG A 137 3.68 -7.54 14.88
C ARG A 137 3.00 -6.34 14.26
N PHE A 138 3.54 -5.13 14.46
CA PHE A 138 2.98 -3.93 13.84
C PHE A 138 3.41 -3.74 12.37
N TYR A 139 2.55 -4.16 11.43
CA TYR A 139 2.66 -3.90 9.99
C TYR A 139 1.76 -2.73 9.56
N ARG A 140 2.23 -1.94 8.60
CA ARG A 140 1.51 -0.78 8.05
C ARG A 140 1.98 -0.45 6.63
N LEU A 141 1.26 0.46 5.97
CA LEU A 141 1.79 1.14 4.80
C LEU A 141 2.99 2.02 5.18
N PRO A 142 3.95 2.22 4.26
CA PRO A 142 5.02 3.19 4.44
C PRO A 142 4.47 4.63 4.52
N ALA A 143 5.17 5.48 5.27
CA ALA A 143 5.13 6.91 5.02
C ALA A 143 5.84 7.22 3.69
N GLU A 144 5.46 8.29 3.00
CA GLU A 144 6.08 8.67 1.73
C GLU A 144 7.60 8.84 1.86
N ALA A 145 8.06 9.46 2.95
CA ALA A 145 9.48 9.66 3.22
C ALA A 145 10.23 8.33 3.44
N GLU A 146 9.59 7.34 4.06
CA GLU A 146 10.18 6.00 4.24
C GLU A 146 10.29 5.27 2.90
N TRP A 147 9.26 5.40 2.05
CA TRP A 147 9.26 4.81 0.72
C TRP A 147 10.38 5.38 -0.15
N GLU A 148 10.53 6.71 -0.21
CA GLU A 148 11.57 7.34 -1.02
C GLU A 148 12.97 7.00 -0.52
N HIS A 149 13.17 6.99 0.81
CA HIS A 149 14.43 6.54 1.42
C HIS A 149 14.79 5.12 1.02
N ALA A 150 13.81 4.21 1.09
CA ALA A 150 13.96 2.82 0.72
C ALA A 150 14.25 2.63 -0.78
N CYS A 151 13.56 3.38 -1.64
CA CYS A 151 13.73 3.38 -3.09
C CYS A 151 15.16 3.82 -3.45
N ARG A 152 15.58 4.96 -2.91
CA ARG A 152 16.90 5.57 -3.13
C ARG A 152 18.06 4.70 -2.64
N ALA A 153 17.87 3.96 -1.55
CA ALA A 153 18.89 3.07 -0.97
C ALA A 153 20.27 3.74 -0.77
N GLY A 154 20.29 5.01 -0.37
CA GLY A 154 21.49 5.83 -0.17
C GLY A 154 21.94 6.66 -1.39
N SER A 155 21.26 6.54 -2.52
CA SER A 155 21.48 7.33 -3.74
C SER A 155 20.66 8.62 -3.75
N ASP A 156 21.16 9.66 -4.41
CA ASP A 156 20.41 10.88 -4.74
C ASP A 156 19.89 10.89 -6.19
N LEU A 157 20.14 9.82 -6.95
CA LEU A 157 19.81 9.71 -8.36
C LEU A 157 18.31 9.44 -8.63
N PRO A 158 17.79 9.84 -9.81
CA PRO A 158 16.42 9.59 -10.22
C PRO A 158 15.98 8.12 -10.15
N TRP A 159 16.75 7.15 -10.64
CA TRP A 159 16.37 5.72 -10.61
C TRP A 159 17.26 4.87 -9.72
N HIS A 160 17.68 5.41 -8.57
CA HIS A 160 18.63 4.89 -7.57
C HIS A 160 20.00 4.44 -8.09
N ALA A 161 20.07 3.68 -9.19
CA ALA A 161 21.27 3.14 -9.81
C ALA A 161 21.90 4.08 -10.83
N ALA A 162 21.14 4.97 -11.48
CA ALA A 162 21.67 5.94 -12.44
C ALA A 162 20.80 7.22 -12.57
N ASP A 163 21.40 8.20 -13.23
CA ASP A 163 20.81 9.46 -13.71
C ASP A 163 20.22 9.38 -15.13
N SER A 164 20.40 8.25 -15.84
CA SER A 164 19.78 7.98 -17.14
C SER A 164 18.73 6.88 -17.04
N ALA A 165 17.63 7.06 -17.79
CA ALA A 165 16.56 6.06 -17.93
C ALA A 165 17.04 4.77 -18.63
N ASP A 166 18.18 4.79 -19.31
CA ASP A 166 18.72 3.63 -20.04
C ASP A 166 18.93 2.40 -19.15
N VAL A 167 19.19 2.61 -17.86
CA VAL A 167 19.38 1.50 -16.91
C VAL A 167 18.06 1.01 -16.31
N LEU A 168 16.95 1.75 -16.47
CA LEU A 168 15.70 1.46 -15.78
C LEU A 168 15.17 0.06 -16.11
N ALA A 169 15.36 -0.41 -17.34
CA ALA A 169 14.94 -1.74 -17.78
C ALA A 169 15.61 -2.90 -17.02
N ASP A 170 16.75 -2.67 -16.35
CA ASP A 170 17.37 -3.67 -15.49
C ASP A 170 16.64 -3.84 -14.15
N PHE A 171 15.92 -2.82 -13.70
CA PHE A 171 15.35 -2.71 -12.36
C PHE A 171 13.81 -2.64 -12.35
N ALA A 172 13.17 -2.35 -13.49
CA ALA A 172 11.75 -2.05 -13.56
C ALA A 172 11.04 -2.72 -14.75
N TRP A 173 9.73 -2.90 -14.55
CA TRP A 173 8.74 -3.11 -15.61
C TRP A 173 7.96 -1.82 -15.79
N PHE A 174 8.08 -1.16 -16.93
CA PHE A 174 7.47 0.15 -17.21
C PHE A 174 7.02 0.19 -18.68
N ALA A 175 6.42 1.30 -19.13
CA ALA A 175 5.73 1.37 -20.42
C ALA A 175 6.54 0.80 -21.60
N ALA A 176 7.86 1.06 -21.62
CA ALA A 176 8.73 0.65 -22.72
C ALA A 176 9.06 -0.86 -22.77
N ASN A 177 8.86 -1.62 -21.67
CA ASN A 177 9.27 -3.02 -21.59
C ASN A 177 8.25 -3.97 -20.94
N ALA A 178 7.11 -3.48 -20.47
CA ALA A 178 6.16 -4.29 -19.71
C ALA A 178 5.02 -4.91 -20.52
N ASP A 179 4.91 -4.60 -21.82
CA ASP A 179 3.84 -5.11 -22.70
C ASP A 179 2.43 -4.85 -22.13
N ASP A 180 2.23 -3.67 -21.52
CA ASP A 180 0.96 -3.21 -20.94
C ASP A 180 0.36 -4.17 -19.88
N THR A 181 1.24 -4.83 -19.11
CA THR A 181 0.81 -5.75 -18.05
C THR A 181 1.76 -5.77 -16.85
N THR A 182 1.24 -6.23 -15.71
CA THR A 182 2.05 -6.53 -14.52
C THR A 182 2.90 -7.78 -14.73
N HIS A 183 4.02 -7.88 -14.00
CA HIS A 183 4.96 -8.99 -14.07
C HIS A 183 5.21 -9.60 -12.69
N THR A 184 5.72 -10.83 -12.67
CA THR A 184 6.07 -11.54 -11.43
C THR A 184 7.02 -10.68 -10.59
N VAL A 185 6.70 -10.54 -9.30
CA VAL A 185 7.50 -9.72 -8.40
C VAL A 185 8.93 -10.24 -8.27
N GLY A 186 9.89 -9.33 -8.12
CA GLY A 186 11.30 -9.65 -7.90
C GLY A 186 12.01 -10.24 -9.11
N SER A 187 11.46 -10.08 -10.31
CA SER A 187 12.02 -10.57 -11.57
C SER A 187 13.08 -9.63 -12.17
N ARG A 188 13.15 -8.39 -11.70
CA ARG A 188 14.19 -7.41 -12.04
C ARG A 188 15.25 -7.30 -10.94
N LYS A 189 16.36 -6.62 -11.21
CA LYS A 189 17.45 -6.43 -10.24
C LYS A 189 16.94 -5.59 -9.04
N PRO A 190 17.39 -5.88 -7.81
CA PRO A 190 17.08 -5.05 -6.67
C PRO A 190 17.94 -3.78 -6.62
N ASN A 191 17.52 -2.82 -5.79
CA ASN A 191 18.39 -1.72 -5.37
C ASN A 191 19.48 -2.16 -4.39
N ALA A 192 20.33 -1.21 -3.95
CA ALA A 192 21.49 -1.49 -3.10
C ALA A 192 21.16 -2.14 -1.74
N TRP A 193 19.91 -2.09 -1.29
CA TRP A 193 19.47 -2.72 -0.04
C TRP A 193 18.75 -4.06 -0.25
N GLY A 194 18.56 -4.51 -1.49
CA GLY A 194 17.90 -5.78 -1.80
C GLY A 194 16.38 -5.68 -1.94
N LEU A 195 15.83 -4.46 -2.09
CA LEU A 195 14.43 -4.24 -2.42
C LEU A 195 14.26 -4.30 -3.94
N HIS A 196 13.29 -5.07 -4.40
CA HIS A 196 12.94 -5.20 -5.80
C HIS A 196 11.72 -4.34 -6.13
N ASP A 197 11.59 -4.00 -7.41
CA ASP A 197 10.38 -3.39 -7.99
C ASP A 197 10.01 -2.06 -7.29
N MET A 198 11.02 -1.33 -6.80
CA MET A 198 10.83 0.03 -6.29
C MET A 198 10.57 1.06 -7.42
N HIS A 199 10.65 0.61 -8.67
CA HIS A 199 10.35 1.35 -9.88
C HIS A 199 9.52 0.46 -10.80
N GLY A 200 8.39 0.97 -11.29
CA GLY A 200 7.49 0.27 -12.19
C GLY A 200 6.75 -0.90 -11.55
N ASN A 201 6.28 -1.82 -12.39
CA ASN A 201 5.40 -2.94 -12.10
C ASN A 201 4.03 -2.44 -11.62
N VAL A 202 3.87 -2.11 -10.34
CA VAL A 202 2.69 -1.43 -9.83
C VAL A 202 3.08 -0.21 -9.01
N ALA A 203 2.34 0.88 -9.15
CA ALA A 203 2.51 2.02 -8.27
C ALA A 203 2.06 1.63 -6.85
N GLU A 204 2.77 2.10 -5.83
CA GLU A 204 2.55 1.66 -4.45
C GLU A 204 1.84 2.72 -3.61
N TRP A 205 0.81 2.30 -2.88
CA TRP A 205 0.20 3.11 -1.83
C TRP A 205 1.19 3.42 -0.70
N VAL A 206 1.35 4.71 -0.40
CA VAL A 206 1.88 5.21 0.88
C VAL A 206 0.72 5.76 1.72
N VAL A 207 0.92 6.06 3.00
CA VAL A 207 -0.18 6.55 3.87
C VAL A 207 -0.63 7.98 3.55
N ASP A 208 0.24 8.77 2.92
CA ASP A 208 0.11 10.21 2.76
C ASP A 208 -1.00 10.66 1.79
N GLU A 209 -1.57 11.84 2.09
CA GLU A 209 -2.36 12.64 1.15
C GLU A 209 -1.44 13.44 0.22
N LEU A 210 -1.80 13.56 -1.05
CA LEU A 210 -1.08 14.44 -1.98
C LEU A 210 -1.59 15.89 -1.79
N ALA A 211 -0.98 16.60 -0.86
CA ALA A 211 -1.31 17.99 -0.58
C ALA A 211 -0.90 18.93 -1.73
N ALA A 212 -1.65 20.01 -1.90
CA ALA A 212 -1.27 21.09 -2.81
C ALA A 212 -0.01 21.82 -2.29
N GLY A 213 0.85 22.28 -3.21
CA GLY A 213 2.10 22.97 -2.85
C GLY A 213 3.31 22.06 -2.64
N GLY A 214 3.22 20.78 -3.02
CA GLY A 214 4.34 19.85 -3.00
C GLY A 214 4.81 19.56 -1.58
N TYR A 215 6.05 19.92 -1.28
CA TYR A 215 6.68 19.73 0.04
C TYR A 215 6.86 21.05 0.83
N ALA A 216 6.13 22.11 0.47
CA ALA A 216 6.31 23.42 1.10
C ALA A 216 6.09 23.39 2.62
N ARG A 217 5.13 22.59 3.13
CA ARG A 217 4.91 22.45 4.57
C ARG A 217 6.11 21.79 5.25
N GLN A 218 6.57 20.67 4.72
CA GLN A 218 7.68 19.89 5.26
C GLN A 218 8.97 20.72 5.24
N ALA A 219 9.23 21.45 4.16
CA ALA A 219 10.41 22.29 4.02
C ALA A 219 10.45 23.48 5.00
N ALA A 220 9.29 23.90 5.52
CA ALA A 220 9.18 24.97 6.51
C ALA A 220 9.41 24.52 7.97
N LEU A 221 9.55 23.21 8.22
CA LEU A 221 9.85 22.67 9.54
C LEU A 221 11.36 22.72 9.86
N ASP A 222 11.70 22.61 11.13
CA ASP A 222 13.09 22.51 11.58
C ASP A 222 13.74 21.22 11.06
N GLN A 223 14.86 21.36 10.36
CA GLN A 223 15.52 20.24 9.67
C GLN A 223 16.69 19.66 10.49
N PRO A 224 16.91 18.33 10.46
CA PRO A 224 16.14 17.34 9.72
C PRO A 224 14.78 17.04 10.36
N VAL A 225 13.74 16.98 9.53
CA VAL A 225 12.37 16.64 9.96
C VAL A 225 12.31 15.14 10.24
N ALA A 226 11.68 14.68 11.32
CA ALA A 226 11.46 13.24 11.50
C ALA A 226 10.45 12.73 10.46
N ALA A 227 10.68 11.55 9.88
CA ALA A 227 9.80 10.97 8.85
C ALA A 227 8.33 10.80 9.29
N THR A 228 8.07 10.67 10.59
CA THR A 228 6.70 10.65 11.13
C THR A 228 6.02 12.02 11.10
N ASP A 229 6.80 13.10 11.17
CA ASP A 229 6.31 14.49 11.17
C ASP A 229 6.16 15.05 9.75
N THR A 230 6.76 14.36 8.76
CA THR A 230 6.55 14.66 7.34
C THR A 230 5.22 14.15 6.83
N VAL A 231 4.57 13.21 7.54
CA VAL A 231 3.34 12.56 7.07
C VAL A 231 2.22 13.58 6.87
N GLU A 232 1.73 13.67 5.64
CA GLU A 232 0.48 14.37 5.34
C GLU A 232 -0.69 13.44 5.59
N TRP A 233 -1.25 13.50 6.80
CA TRP A 233 -2.38 12.65 7.11
C TRP A 233 -3.61 13.04 6.29
N PRO A 234 -4.19 12.08 5.54
CA PRO A 234 -5.51 12.21 4.92
C PRO A 234 -6.56 13.02 5.69
N GLN A 235 -7.12 14.04 5.03
CA GLN A 235 -8.28 14.82 5.52
C GLN A 235 -9.50 14.72 4.62
N LYS A 236 -9.30 14.38 3.34
CA LYS A 236 -10.34 14.11 2.33
C LYS A 236 -10.08 12.76 1.69
N LEU A 237 -10.94 12.27 0.81
CA LEU A 237 -10.75 10.93 0.23
C LEU A 237 -9.58 10.86 -0.77
N TYR A 238 -9.40 11.92 -1.56
CA TYR A 238 -8.40 12.03 -2.61
C TYR A 238 -7.86 13.47 -2.72
N PRO A 239 -6.66 13.67 -3.28
CA PRO A 239 -5.75 12.65 -3.79
C PRO A 239 -4.89 11.99 -2.70
N ARG A 240 -4.65 10.68 -2.83
CA ARG A 240 -3.68 9.90 -2.06
C ARG A 240 -2.38 9.76 -2.82
N VAL A 241 -1.25 9.72 -2.13
CA VAL A 241 0.06 9.59 -2.78
C VAL A 241 0.31 8.17 -3.26
N LEU A 242 0.87 8.08 -4.46
CA LEU A 242 1.41 6.89 -5.11
C LEU A 242 2.86 7.12 -5.49
N ARG A 243 3.69 6.09 -5.34
CA ARG A 243 5.12 6.13 -5.64
C ARG A 243 5.53 4.96 -6.53
N GLY A 244 6.69 5.09 -7.19
CA GLY A 244 7.33 4.03 -7.97
C GLY A 244 6.95 3.94 -9.43
N GLY A 245 5.76 4.40 -9.82
CA GLY A 245 5.21 4.19 -11.17
C GLY A 245 4.73 2.76 -11.38
N ALA A 246 3.98 2.53 -12.45
CA ALA A 246 3.39 1.24 -12.82
C ALA A 246 3.88 0.76 -14.20
N TYR A 247 3.45 -0.42 -14.61
CA TYR A 247 3.80 -1.02 -15.91
C TYR A 247 3.45 -0.16 -17.14
N TYR A 248 2.46 0.72 -17.04
CA TYR A 248 2.06 1.65 -18.11
C TYR A 248 2.72 3.03 -18.02
N ASP A 249 3.47 3.29 -16.95
CA ASP A 249 4.07 4.60 -16.71
C ASP A 249 5.40 4.72 -17.47
N GLU A 250 5.70 5.93 -17.95
CA GLU A 250 6.98 6.21 -18.59
C GLU A 250 8.10 6.31 -17.53
N ALA A 251 9.35 6.40 -18.01
CA ALA A 251 10.51 6.42 -17.11
C ALA A 251 10.45 7.59 -16.09
N ALA A 252 9.89 8.74 -16.48
CA ALA A 252 9.82 9.92 -15.64
C ALA A 252 8.91 9.74 -14.41
N GLU A 253 7.80 9.03 -14.56
CA GLU A 253 6.87 8.69 -13.47
C GLU A 253 7.41 7.58 -12.58
N CYS A 254 8.37 6.80 -13.10
CA CYS A 254 9.08 5.77 -12.34
C CYS A 254 10.25 6.32 -11.50
N ARG A 255 10.53 7.62 -11.47
CA ARG A 255 11.64 8.18 -10.68
C ARG A 255 11.41 8.03 -9.17
N SER A 256 12.50 7.97 -8.41
CA SER A 256 12.54 7.90 -6.95
C SER A 256 11.74 9.03 -6.31
N ALA A 257 11.80 10.25 -6.85
CA ALA A 257 11.07 11.41 -6.33
C ALA A 257 9.65 11.56 -6.90
N ALA A 258 9.28 10.85 -7.98
CA ALA A 258 8.03 11.08 -8.69
C ALA A 258 6.80 10.74 -7.83
N ARG A 259 5.85 11.68 -7.76
CA ARG A 259 4.64 11.54 -6.96
C ARG A 259 3.43 11.59 -7.88
N ARG A 260 2.56 10.59 -7.78
CA ARG A 260 1.24 10.61 -8.44
C ARG A 260 0.15 10.64 -7.39
N GLY A 261 -0.92 11.38 -7.68
CA GLY A 261 -2.09 11.46 -6.81
C GLY A 261 -3.20 10.57 -7.34
N SER A 262 -3.86 9.81 -6.47
CA SER A 262 -5.09 9.13 -6.82
C SER A 262 -6.20 10.12 -7.17
N ARG A 263 -7.22 9.67 -7.91
CA ARG A 263 -8.35 10.49 -8.35
C ARG A 263 -9.68 9.78 -8.14
N ASP A 264 -10.73 10.57 -7.94
CA ASP A 264 -12.15 10.20 -8.07
C ASP A 264 -12.93 11.51 -8.10
N ALA A 265 -13.93 11.57 -8.98
CA ALA A 265 -14.70 12.75 -9.38
C ALA A 265 -13.89 13.90 -10.02
N GLY A 266 -14.15 14.15 -11.30
CA GLY A 266 -13.65 15.31 -12.05
C GLY A 266 -12.45 15.03 -12.95
N GLY A 267 -12.23 13.76 -13.32
CA GLY A 267 -11.18 13.33 -14.24
C GLY A 267 -11.22 14.02 -15.60
N THR A 268 -10.06 14.04 -16.25
CA THR A 268 -9.93 14.49 -17.65
C THR A 268 -9.83 13.28 -18.57
N PRO A 269 -10.02 13.41 -19.90
CA PRO A 269 -9.77 12.29 -20.82
C PRO A 269 -8.35 11.70 -20.72
N GLN A 270 -7.38 12.45 -20.18
CA GLN A 270 -6.00 12.00 -19.98
C GLN A 270 -5.72 11.45 -18.56
N ASP A 271 -6.64 11.64 -17.61
CA ASP A 271 -6.54 11.20 -16.20
C ASP A 271 -7.97 11.00 -15.66
N PRO A 272 -8.65 9.88 -16.01
CA PRO A 272 -10.07 9.66 -15.73
C PRO A 272 -10.35 9.33 -14.25
N ASP A 273 -11.63 9.27 -13.89
CA ASP A 273 -12.07 8.95 -12.53
C ASP A 273 -11.92 7.45 -12.23
N TRP A 274 -11.24 7.08 -11.15
CA TRP A 274 -10.80 5.68 -10.95
C TRP A 274 -11.92 4.70 -10.55
N LYS A 275 -13.11 5.23 -10.31
CA LYS A 275 -14.30 4.46 -9.93
C LYS A 275 -15.54 4.89 -10.70
N ASP A 276 -15.41 5.55 -11.85
CA ASP A 276 -16.60 6.08 -12.53
C ASP A 276 -17.57 4.96 -12.92
N VAL A 277 -17.01 3.86 -13.40
CA VAL A 277 -17.76 2.70 -13.87
C VAL A 277 -18.14 1.69 -12.77
N ASP A 278 -17.88 1.96 -11.48
CA ASP A 278 -18.34 1.07 -10.39
C ASP A 278 -19.88 1.10 -10.33
N PRO A 279 -20.57 -0.01 -10.65
CA PRO A 279 -22.02 -0.04 -10.73
C PRO A 279 -22.72 0.03 -9.37
N ASN A 280 -21.96 0.00 -8.26
CA ASN A 280 -22.52 -0.04 -6.92
C ASN A 280 -22.76 1.35 -6.32
N LEU A 281 -23.83 1.47 -5.53
CA LEU A 281 -24.10 2.62 -4.66
C LEU A 281 -24.26 2.14 -3.19
N PRO A 282 -23.52 2.71 -2.21
CA PRO A 282 -22.32 3.57 -2.41
C PRO A 282 -21.22 2.81 -3.16
N LYS A 283 -20.23 3.51 -3.76
CA LYS A 283 -19.09 2.87 -4.47
C LYS A 283 -18.26 2.02 -3.51
N SER A 284 -17.42 1.13 -4.04
CA SER A 284 -16.64 0.19 -3.23
C SER A 284 -15.58 0.94 -2.40
N PRO A 285 -15.56 0.76 -1.06
CA PRO A 285 -14.47 1.28 -0.26
C PRO A 285 -13.21 0.43 -0.37
N TRP A 286 -13.26 -0.76 -0.99
CA TRP A 286 -12.13 -1.69 -1.05
C TRP A 286 -11.48 -1.85 -2.43
N TRP A 287 -12.22 -1.61 -3.51
CA TRP A 287 -11.77 -1.91 -4.87
C TRP A 287 -11.92 -0.71 -5.81
N TYR A 288 -10.99 -0.60 -6.75
CA TYR A 288 -11.11 0.18 -7.96
C TYR A 288 -11.52 -0.72 -9.13
N THR A 289 -12.10 -0.12 -10.15
CA THR A 289 -12.69 -0.83 -11.29
C THR A 289 -12.22 -0.29 -12.64
N GLU A 290 -11.25 0.62 -12.64
CA GLU A 290 -10.86 1.34 -13.84
C GLU A 290 -9.38 1.69 -13.82
N GLU A 291 -8.79 1.75 -15.01
CA GLU A 291 -7.46 2.32 -15.18
C GLU A 291 -7.48 3.82 -14.86
N PRO A 292 -6.38 4.38 -14.35
CA PRO A 292 -5.08 3.74 -14.11
C PRO A 292 -4.98 2.95 -12.79
N ALA A 293 -6.05 2.91 -11.97
CA ALA A 293 -6.01 2.29 -10.64
C ALA A 293 -5.77 0.76 -10.66
N LEU A 294 -5.93 0.12 -11.81
CA LEU A 294 -5.65 -1.31 -11.97
C LEU A 294 -4.16 -1.66 -11.81
N GLY A 295 -3.26 -0.71 -12.08
CA GLY A 295 -1.81 -0.84 -11.86
C GLY A 295 -1.34 -0.32 -10.51
N VAL A 296 -2.21 -0.30 -9.49
CA VAL A 296 -1.89 0.22 -8.16
C VAL A 296 -1.97 -0.87 -7.11
N GLY A 297 -0.85 -1.12 -6.45
CA GLY A 297 -0.67 -2.13 -5.41
C GLY A 297 -0.17 -1.53 -4.09
N MET A 298 0.54 -2.34 -3.32
CA MET A 298 1.04 -1.94 -2.01
C MET A 298 2.28 -2.72 -1.59
N ARG A 299 2.99 -2.17 -0.61
CA ARG A 299 4.09 -2.83 0.09
C ARG A 299 3.97 -2.61 1.58
N VAL A 300 4.35 -3.60 2.37
CA VAL A 300 4.27 -3.54 3.84
C VAL A 300 5.58 -3.07 4.46
N VAL A 301 5.48 -2.31 5.55
CA VAL A 301 6.61 -1.98 6.42
C VAL A 301 6.32 -2.36 7.87
N ARG A 302 7.40 -2.61 8.61
CA ARG A 302 7.41 -2.83 10.06
C ARG A 302 8.50 -1.97 10.69
N PRO A 303 8.18 -1.00 11.56
CA PRO A 303 9.21 -0.18 12.22
C PRO A 303 10.05 -1.01 13.21
N LEU A 304 11.31 -0.62 13.42
CA LEU A 304 12.16 -1.26 14.43
C LEU A 304 11.60 -1.05 15.85
N ALA A 305 11.30 0.21 16.16
CA ALA A 305 10.61 0.59 17.38
C ALA A 305 9.11 0.67 17.10
N GLU A 306 8.32 -0.21 17.71
CA GLU A 306 6.88 -0.14 17.53
C GLU A 306 6.32 1.11 18.21
N PRO A 307 5.46 1.88 17.52
CA PRO A 307 4.87 3.05 18.13
C PRO A 307 3.87 2.64 19.23
N PRO A 308 3.57 3.54 20.20
CA PRO A 308 2.59 3.27 21.24
C PRO A 308 1.24 2.83 20.66
N VAL A 309 0.54 1.90 21.34
CA VAL A 309 -0.75 1.37 20.87
C VAL A 309 -1.75 2.49 20.53
N ALA A 310 -1.78 3.56 21.33
CA ALA A 310 -2.66 4.71 21.15
C ALA A 310 -2.51 5.42 19.79
N VAL A 311 -1.35 5.31 19.13
CA VAL A 311 -1.09 5.96 17.83
C VAL A 311 -1.10 4.98 16.65
N ARG A 312 -1.08 3.67 16.90
CA ARG A 312 -1.10 2.62 15.85
C ARG A 312 -2.35 2.73 14.98
N ARG A 313 -3.51 2.95 15.61
CA ARG A 313 -4.81 3.04 14.94
C ARG A 313 -4.83 4.05 13.79
N ARG A 314 -4.12 5.18 13.92
CA ARG A 314 -4.04 6.20 12.87
C ARG A 314 -3.48 5.65 11.55
N TRP A 315 -2.66 4.60 11.61
CA TRP A 315 -2.11 3.96 10.40
C TRP A 315 -3.11 3.04 9.69
N TRP A 316 -4.19 2.62 10.35
CA TRP A 316 -5.13 1.63 9.82
C TRP A 316 -6.57 2.15 9.63
N ASP A 317 -7.03 2.99 10.54
CA ASP A 317 -8.44 3.39 10.62
C ASP A 317 -8.86 4.27 9.44
N ALA A 318 -10.13 4.14 9.03
CA ALA A 318 -10.73 5.05 8.05
C ALA A 318 -10.47 6.51 8.46
N ASP A 319 -9.80 7.24 7.59
CA ASP A 319 -9.33 8.61 7.83
C ASP A 319 -10.38 9.68 7.48
N THR A 320 -11.45 9.29 6.79
CA THR A 320 -12.59 10.13 6.46
C THR A 320 -13.89 9.48 6.88
N ASP A 321 -14.89 10.32 7.20
CA ASP A 321 -16.23 9.85 7.54
C ASP A 321 -16.91 9.14 6.36
N GLY A 322 -16.59 9.54 5.12
CA GLY A 322 -17.07 8.89 3.91
C GLY A 322 -16.68 7.40 3.85
N ILE A 323 -15.39 7.07 4.01
CA ILE A 323 -14.94 5.67 4.05
C ILE A 323 -15.62 4.90 5.19
N ARG A 324 -15.76 5.53 6.36
CA ARG A 324 -16.39 4.90 7.52
C ARG A 324 -17.86 4.58 7.25
N ALA A 325 -18.61 5.51 6.67
CA ALA A 325 -19.99 5.34 6.30
C ALA A 325 -20.15 4.27 5.20
N ASP A 326 -19.40 4.40 4.10
CA ASP A 326 -19.46 3.46 2.97
C ASP A 326 -19.13 2.03 3.41
N SER A 327 -18.08 1.84 4.22
CA SER A 327 -17.73 0.52 4.75
C SER A 327 -18.79 -0.04 5.69
N ALA A 328 -19.36 0.78 6.57
CA ALA A 328 -20.44 0.35 7.46
C ALA A 328 -21.70 -0.05 6.67
N ASP A 329 -22.13 0.76 5.71
CA ASP A 329 -23.30 0.50 4.87
C ASP A 329 -23.13 -0.78 4.04
N ARG A 330 -21.95 -1.00 3.46
CA ARG A 330 -21.66 -2.22 2.71
C ARG A 330 -21.69 -3.46 3.60
N ILE A 331 -21.14 -3.39 4.80
CA ILE A 331 -21.18 -4.50 5.77
C ILE A 331 -22.63 -4.80 6.17
N LEU A 332 -23.45 -3.78 6.47
CA LEU A 332 -24.87 -3.94 6.80
C LEU A 332 -25.68 -4.62 5.69
N GLN A 333 -25.27 -4.45 4.43
CA GLN A 333 -25.90 -5.08 3.26
C GLN A 333 -25.31 -6.46 2.94
N GLY A 334 -24.43 -7.01 3.79
CA GLY A 334 -23.75 -8.29 3.56
C GLY A 334 -22.67 -8.26 2.48
N ARG A 335 -22.30 -7.07 1.98
CA ARG A 335 -21.29 -6.82 0.92
C ARG A 335 -19.89 -6.56 1.51
N GLY A 336 -19.63 -7.13 2.69
CA GLY A 336 -18.41 -7.05 3.46
C GLY A 336 -18.61 -7.73 4.81
N ALA A 337 -17.56 -7.83 5.60
CA ALA A 337 -17.64 -8.34 6.96
C ALA A 337 -16.68 -7.59 7.88
N ARG A 338 -16.89 -7.79 9.18
CA ARG A 338 -16.00 -7.27 10.22
C ARG A 338 -15.67 -8.38 11.21
N GLY A 339 -14.41 -8.49 11.61
CA GLY A 339 -13.97 -9.53 12.53
C GLY A 339 -12.80 -9.08 13.40
N ILE A 340 -12.67 -9.72 14.56
CA ILE A 340 -11.52 -9.55 15.46
C ILE A 340 -10.40 -10.47 14.99
N VAL A 341 -9.22 -9.89 14.77
CA VAL A 341 -8.03 -10.59 14.30
C VAL A 341 -6.94 -10.47 15.36
N ASP A 342 -6.47 -11.62 15.84
CA ASP A 342 -5.37 -11.77 16.79
C ASP A 342 -4.60 -13.06 16.46
N PRO A 343 -3.47 -13.36 17.13
CA PRO A 343 -2.67 -14.55 16.83
C PRO A 343 -3.40 -15.88 17.07
N ASP A 344 -4.49 -15.89 17.84
CA ASP A 344 -5.26 -17.09 18.14
C ASP A 344 -6.33 -17.39 17.06
N LEU A 345 -6.57 -16.47 16.12
CA LEU A 345 -7.61 -16.62 15.08
C LEU A 345 -7.47 -17.90 14.25
N PRO A 346 -6.30 -18.26 13.70
CA PRO A 346 -6.18 -19.48 12.91
C PRO A 346 -6.49 -20.74 13.72
N ALA A 347 -6.02 -20.82 14.97
CA ALA A 347 -6.26 -21.96 15.85
C ALA A 347 -7.75 -22.06 16.23
N ALA A 348 -8.40 -20.93 16.54
CA ALA A 348 -9.82 -20.86 16.86
C ALA A 348 -10.69 -21.26 15.65
N ALA A 349 -10.37 -20.76 14.45
CA ALA A 349 -11.07 -21.11 13.23
C ALA A 349 -10.96 -22.61 12.92
N LYS A 350 -9.75 -23.17 13.02
CA LYS A 350 -9.52 -24.61 12.84
C LYS A 350 -10.28 -25.46 13.86
N ALA A 351 -10.27 -25.08 15.14
CA ALA A 351 -10.98 -25.79 16.19
C ALA A 351 -12.50 -25.78 15.99
N ALA A 352 -13.03 -24.71 15.37
CA ALA A 352 -14.44 -24.59 15.02
C ALA A 352 -14.83 -25.28 13.69
N GLY A 353 -13.86 -25.87 12.96
CA GLY A 353 -14.11 -26.44 11.64
C GLY A 353 -14.39 -25.38 10.56
N LEU A 354 -13.92 -24.16 10.77
CA LEU A 354 -14.12 -23.00 9.90
C LEU A 354 -12.85 -22.58 9.13
N GLY A 355 -11.73 -23.28 9.35
CA GLY A 355 -10.46 -22.99 8.68
C GLY A 355 -10.17 -23.97 7.55
N GLU A 356 -9.97 -23.45 6.34
CA GLU A 356 -9.08 -24.01 5.33
C GLU A 356 -7.93 -23.04 5.04
#